data_AF-A0A518BJ26-F1
#
_entry.id   AF-A0A518BJ26-F1
#
_cell.length_a   1.000
_cell.length_b   1.000
_cell.length_c   1.000
_cell.angle_alpha   90.00
_cell.angle_beta   90.00
_cell.angle_gamma   90.00
#
_symmetry.space_group_name_H-M   'P 1'
#
loop_
_entity.id
_entity.type
_entity.pdbx_description
1 polymer ?
#
loop_
_entity_poly.entity_id
_entity_poly.type
_entity_poly.pdbx_seq_one_letter_code
_entity_poly.pdbx_strand_id
1 'polypeptide(L)'
;MIGATSGPAARAETDPHIAPPLADPPGRFFAVLVGVSALMAVFTAGFAVHYTQGYLRVRAGKDIDEQRATLLGVPFFKRTFLEFNERLARTLPRGSKVLVEPKPQITPDGRSIWQYTGQARWFLYLNHYAYPARVYVRQPELASGTLVDYPRWLDYHFLELEGEDGESLVARDEAAIDALGIEYRLRYPVTKRFLIDRVDLAQRVDGEWVPIELAPRIGSGPTQAELDAEAAAEALEDEGGGA
;
A
#
# COMPACT_ATOMS: atom_id res chain seq x y z
N MET A 1 -88.42 20.95 -28.17
CA MET A 1 -88.60 22.39 -28.45
C MET A 1 -87.24 23.04 -28.28
N ILE A 2 -86.67 23.55 -29.38
CA ILE A 2 -85.69 24.66 -29.50
C ILE A 2 -84.54 24.73 -28.47
N GLY A 3 -83.32 24.36 -28.87
CA GLY A 3 -82.18 25.30 -28.92
C GLY A 3 -81.20 25.03 -27.75
N ALA A 4 -79.90 25.24 -27.80
CA ALA A 4 -79.04 25.85 -28.79
C ALA A 4 -77.56 25.46 -28.48
N THR A 5 -76.73 25.55 -29.52
CA THR A 5 -75.30 25.93 -29.51
C THR A 5 -74.28 25.07 -28.77
N SER A 6 -73.73 24.14 -29.54
CA SER A 6 -72.33 23.71 -29.54
C SER A 6 -71.36 24.90 -29.62
N GLY A 7 -70.57 25.12 -28.58
CA GLY A 7 -69.34 25.92 -28.64
C GLY A 7 -68.13 24.98 -28.56
N PRO A 8 -67.14 25.08 -29.46
CA PRO A 8 -65.91 24.30 -29.34
C PRO A 8 -65.10 24.85 -28.16
N ALA A 9 -64.91 24.03 -27.12
CA ALA A 9 -63.94 24.31 -26.07
C ALA A 9 -62.56 24.36 -26.73
N ALA A 10 -61.97 25.55 -26.72
CA ALA A 10 -60.64 25.84 -27.23
C ALA A 10 -59.65 24.81 -26.65
N ARG A 11 -58.92 24.14 -27.56
CA ARG A 11 -57.72 23.39 -27.21
C ARG A 11 -56.79 24.37 -26.49
N ALA A 12 -56.47 24.07 -25.23
CA ALA A 12 -55.35 24.67 -24.56
C ALA A 12 -54.11 24.35 -25.41
N GLU A 13 -53.59 25.36 -26.12
CA GLU A 13 -52.24 25.35 -26.66
C GLU A 13 -51.31 25.05 -25.48
N THR A 14 -50.72 23.86 -25.51
CA THR A 14 -49.49 23.55 -24.80
C THR A 14 -48.47 24.57 -25.27
N ASP A 15 -48.32 25.63 -24.48
CA ASP A 15 -47.19 26.53 -24.55
C ASP A 15 -45.93 25.66 -24.46
N PRO A 16 -45.09 25.58 -25.50
CA PRO A 16 -43.83 24.88 -25.37
C PRO A 16 -43.09 25.59 -24.24
N HIS A 17 -42.79 24.88 -23.15
CA HIS A 17 -41.79 25.34 -22.20
C HIS A 17 -40.50 25.55 -22.99
N ILE A 18 -40.31 26.77 -23.50
CA ILE A 18 -39.08 27.26 -24.08
C ILE A 18 -38.12 27.20 -22.91
N ALA A 19 -37.32 26.13 -22.86
CA ALA A 19 -36.20 26.06 -21.94
C ALA A 19 -35.44 27.37 -22.10
N PRO A 20 -35.18 28.12 -21.01
CA PRO A 20 -34.46 29.37 -21.12
C PRO A 20 -33.17 29.12 -21.90
N PRO A 21 -32.77 30.03 -22.81
CA PRO A 21 -31.56 29.85 -23.58
C PRO A 21 -30.43 29.53 -22.59
N LEU A 22 -29.79 28.37 -22.79
CA LEU A 22 -28.61 27.97 -22.02
C LEU A 22 -27.68 29.19 -22.04
N ALA A 23 -27.53 29.84 -20.89
CA ALA A 23 -26.73 31.04 -20.79
C ALA A 23 -25.35 30.69 -21.34
N ASP A 24 -24.91 31.40 -22.38
CA ASP A 24 -23.58 31.22 -22.93
C ASP A 24 -22.61 31.28 -21.76
N PRO A 25 -21.84 30.22 -21.51
CA PRO A 25 -21.00 30.22 -20.36
C PRO A 25 -20.02 31.39 -20.50
N PRO A 26 -19.84 32.20 -19.43
CA PRO A 26 -19.15 33.47 -19.56
C PRO A 26 -17.75 33.19 -20.11
N GLY A 27 -17.41 33.78 -21.27
CA GLY A 27 -16.15 33.46 -21.98
C GLY A 27 -14.89 33.62 -21.11
N ARG A 28 -14.97 34.41 -20.04
CA ARG A 28 -13.94 34.52 -19.01
C ARG A 28 -13.72 33.22 -18.22
N PHE A 29 -14.78 32.50 -17.88
CA PHE A 29 -14.67 31.21 -17.18
C PHE A 29 -13.95 30.18 -18.05
N PHE A 30 -14.33 30.07 -19.33
CA PHE A 30 -13.65 29.20 -20.28
C PHE A 30 -12.18 29.59 -20.49
N ALA A 31 -11.88 30.88 -20.62
CA ALA A 31 -10.51 31.37 -20.72
C ALA A 31 -9.68 31.02 -19.48
N VAL A 32 -10.24 31.16 -18.28
CA VAL A 32 -9.58 30.77 -17.03
C VAL A 32 -9.33 29.27 -16.98
N LEU A 33 -10.33 28.45 -17.33
CA LEU A 33 -10.19 26.99 -17.36
C LEU A 33 -9.08 26.55 -18.32
N VAL A 34 -9.08 27.09 -19.55
CA VAL A 34 -8.02 26.83 -20.55
C VAL A 34 -6.65 27.26 -20.01
N GLY A 35 -6.57 28.42 -19.36
CA GLY A 35 -5.33 28.90 -18.73
C GLY A 35 -4.81 27.95 -17.65
N VAL A 36 -5.69 27.49 -16.75
CA VAL A 36 -5.35 26.52 -15.70
C VAL A 36 -4.93 25.18 -16.31
N SER A 37 -5.65 24.67 -17.31
CA SER A 37 -5.30 23.42 -18.00
C SER A 37 -3.93 23.51 -18.68
N ALA A 38 -3.64 24.62 -19.37
CA ALA A 38 -2.34 24.86 -19.99
C ALA A 38 -1.22 24.92 -18.95
N LEU A 39 -1.45 25.63 -17.83
CA LEU A 39 -0.50 25.70 -16.73
C LEU A 39 -0.21 24.32 -16.13
N MET A 40 -1.26 23.53 -15.86
CA MET A 40 -1.12 22.15 -15.35
C MET A 40 -0.35 21.26 -16.33
N ALA A 41 -0.62 21.38 -17.64
CA ALA A 41 0.12 20.63 -18.66
C ALA A 41 1.62 20.99 -18.66
N VAL A 42 1.95 22.28 -18.54
CA VAL A 42 3.34 22.75 -18.43
C VAL A 42 4.00 22.20 -17.16
N PHE A 43 3.32 22.23 -16.01
CA PHE A 43 3.82 21.64 -14.76
C PHE A 43 4.08 20.15 -14.91
N THR A 44 3.14 19.38 -15.46
CA THR A 44 3.30 17.94 -15.70
C THR A 44 4.46 17.65 -16.63
N ALA A 45 4.60 18.41 -17.73
CA ALA A 45 5.74 18.28 -18.64
C ALA A 45 7.07 18.60 -17.94
N GLY A 46 7.11 19.64 -17.10
CA GLY A 46 8.28 19.98 -16.29
C GLY A 46 8.67 18.86 -15.32
N PHE A 47 7.71 18.29 -14.60
CA PHE A 47 7.94 17.12 -13.73
C PHE A 47 8.40 15.89 -14.53
N ALA A 48 7.81 15.62 -15.69
CA ALA A 48 8.21 14.51 -16.54
C ALA A 48 9.66 14.66 -17.04
N VAL A 49 10.06 15.86 -17.44
CA VAL A 49 11.45 16.17 -17.83
C VAL A 49 12.38 16.03 -16.64
N HIS A 50 12.03 16.59 -15.48
CA HIS A 50 12.83 16.46 -14.26
C HIS A 50 13.05 15.00 -13.87
N TYR A 51 11.99 14.19 -13.87
CA TYR A 51 12.06 12.77 -13.57
C TYR A 51 12.90 12.00 -14.60
N THR A 52 12.71 12.29 -15.89
CA THR A 52 13.50 11.67 -16.97
C THR A 52 14.97 12.00 -16.85
N GLN A 53 15.32 13.26 -16.59
CA GLN A 53 16.71 13.68 -16.38
C GLN A 53 17.29 13.05 -15.11
N GLY A 54 16.53 12.97 -14.02
CA GLY A 54 16.92 12.26 -12.80
C GLY A 54 17.20 10.78 -13.08
N TYR A 55 16.29 10.11 -13.79
CA TYR A 55 16.48 8.72 -14.21
C TYR A 55 17.73 8.56 -15.09
N LEU A 56 17.93 9.42 -16.09
CA LEU A 56 19.08 9.34 -16.99
C LEU A 56 20.41 9.58 -16.27
N ARG A 57 20.47 10.53 -15.33
CA ARG A 57 21.68 10.83 -14.56
C ARG A 57 21.98 9.78 -13.50
N VAL A 58 20.95 9.25 -12.85
CA VAL A 58 21.12 8.42 -11.66
C VAL A 58 21.02 6.93 -11.96
N ARG A 59 20.25 6.51 -12.98
CA ARG A 59 19.91 5.09 -13.21
C ARG A 59 20.22 4.58 -14.62
N ALA A 60 20.08 5.38 -15.66
CA ALA A 60 20.29 4.90 -17.02
C ALA A 60 21.74 4.45 -17.24
N GLY A 61 21.90 3.25 -17.82
CA GLY A 61 23.22 2.65 -18.07
C GLY A 61 23.86 1.98 -16.86
N LYS A 62 23.26 2.08 -15.67
CA LYS A 62 23.72 1.37 -14.47
C LYS A 62 23.14 -0.04 -14.41
N ASP A 63 23.94 -0.99 -13.93
CA ASP A 63 23.43 -2.33 -13.64
C ASP A 63 22.45 -2.31 -12.45
N ILE A 64 21.78 -3.43 -12.19
CA ILE A 64 20.76 -3.47 -11.14
C ILE A 64 21.35 -3.24 -9.75
N ASP A 65 22.59 -3.61 -9.50
CA ASP A 65 23.25 -3.49 -8.20
C ASP A 65 23.72 -2.04 -7.96
N GLU A 66 24.19 -1.37 -9.00
CA GLU A 66 24.48 0.06 -9.01
C GLU A 66 23.21 0.91 -8.83
N GLN A 67 22.11 0.53 -9.49
CA GLN A 67 20.82 1.20 -9.27
C GLN A 67 20.33 1.02 -7.84
N ARG A 68 20.46 -0.18 -7.26
CA ARG A 68 20.14 -0.46 -5.85
C ARG A 68 20.97 0.40 -4.89
N ALA A 69 22.27 0.55 -5.17
CA ALA A 69 23.16 1.38 -4.37
C ALA A 69 22.76 2.86 -4.36
N THR A 70 22.11 3.37 -5.42
CA THR A 70 21.63 4.76 -5.49
C THR A 70 20.32 5.02 -4.76
N LEU A 71 19.66 3.98 -4.26
CA LEU A 71 18.36 4.08 -3.58
C LEU A 71 18.52 4.06 -2.06
N LEU A 72 19.44 4.89 -1.58
CA LEU A 72 19.65 5.22 -0.17
C LEU A 72 18.30 5.71 0.39
N GLY A 73 17.68 4.91 1.25
CA GLY A 73 16.37 5.18 1.86
C GLY A 73 15.24 4.22 1.45
N VAL A 74 15.43 3.38 0.42
CA VAL A 74 14.43 2.38 0.03
C VAL A 74 14.65 1.10 0.85
N PRO A 75 13.74 0.74 1.79
CA PRO A 75 14.03 -0.28 2.80
C PRO A 75 14.38 -1.67 2.24
N PHE A 76 13.84 -2.04 1.08
CA PHE A 76 14.06 -3.35 0.46
C PHE A 76 15.33 -3.45 -0.39
N PHE A 77 16.11 -2.37 -0.50
CA PHE A 77 17.48 -2.42 -1.05
C PHE A 77 18.55 -2.36 0.04
N LYS A 78 18.15 -2.24 1.30
CA LYS A 78 19.07 -2.29 2.43
C LYS A 78 19.61 -3.70 2.62
N ARG A 79 20.86 -3.80 3.07
CA ARG A 79 21.51 -5.07 3.39
C ARG A 79 20.70 -5.90 4.40
N THR A 80 20.08 -5.23 5.38
CA THR A 80 19.19 -5.87 6.36
C THR A 80 18.02 -6.62 5.71
N PHE A 81 17.43 -6.09 4.63
CA PHE A 81 16.38 -6.77 3.89
C PHE A 81 16.91 -7.95 3.07
N LEU A 82 18.07 -7.81 2.43
CA LEU A 82 18.69 -8.93 1.70
C LEU A 82 19.05 -10.08 2.66
N GLU A 83 19.67 -9.78 3.80
CA GLU A 83 19.99 -10.74 4.85
C GLU A 83 18.73 -11.42 5.40
N PHE A 84 17.65 -10.67 5.59
CA PHE A 84 16.35 -11.24 5.96
C PHE A 84 15.88 -12.28 4.94
N ASN A 85 15.92 -11.95 3.66
CA ASN A 85 15.48 -12.87 2.60
C ASN A 85 16.37 -14.12 2.52
N GLU A 86 17.68 -13.99 2.70
CA GLU A 86 18.59 -15.14 2.74
C GLU A 86 18.34 -16.06 3.94
N ARG A 87 17.98 -15.50 5.09
CA ARG A 87 17.56 -16.28 6.26
C ARG A 87 16.23 -16.98 5.99
N LEU A 88 15.26 -16.24 5.44
CA LEU A 88 13.94 -16.76 5.11
C LEU A 88 14.03 -17.91 4.10
N ALA A 89 14.84 -17.78 3.05
CA ALA A 89 15.04 -18.81 2.02
C ALA A 89 15.68 -20.10 2.56
N ARG A 90 16.42 -20.02 3.67
CA ARG A 90 17.00 -21.20 4.35
C ARG A 90 16.08 -21.80 5.39
N THR A 91 15.16 -21.02 5.94
CA THR A 91 14.14 -21.50 6.88
C THR A 91 13.00 -22.20 6.16
N LEU A 92 12.55 -21.64 5.03
CA LEU A 92 11.38 -22.14 4.32
C LEU A 92 11.74 -23.23 3.31
N PRO A 93 11.01 -24.35 3.27
CA PRO A 93 11.05 -25.28 2.16
C PRO A 93 10.80 -24.59 0.80
N ARG A 94 11.33 -25.18 -0.27
CA ARG A 94 11.09 -24.65 -1.62
C ARG A 94 9.61 -24.79 -1.98
N GLY A 95 9.02 -23.69 -2.45
CA GLY A 95 7.61 -23.67 -2.87
C GLY A 95 6.61 -23.42 -1.75
N SER A 96 7.08 -23.17 -0.53
CA SER A 96 6.22 -22.81 0.61
C SER A 96 5.36 -21.59 0.30
N LYS A 97 4.18 -21.55 0.92
CA LYS A 97 3.22 -20.46 0.83
C LYS A 97 3.20 -19.70 2.16
N VAL A 98 3.46 -18.40 2.09
CA VAL A 98 3.65 -17.53 3.25
C VAL A 98 2.58 -16.45 3.24
N LEU A 99 1.79 -16.37 4.29
CA LEU A 99 0.89 -15.24 4.56
C LEU A 99 1.67 -14.15 5.27
N VAL A 100 1.62 -12.93 4.75
CA VAL A 100 2.24 -11.76 5.36
C VAL A 100 1.16 -10.87 5.96
N GLU A 101 1.34 -10.52 7.23
CA GLU A 101 0.38 -9.72 7.99
C GLU A 101 1.10 -8.62 8.79
N PRO A 102 0.47 -7.45 8.94
CA PRO A 102 0.93 -6.46 9.87
C PRO A 102 0.69 -6.94 11.31
N LYS A 103 1.54 -6.52 12.24
CA LYS A 103 1.39 -6.78 13.68
C LYS A 103 1.30 -5.47 14.45
N PRO A 104 0.48 -5.40 15.50
CA PRO A 104 0.42 -4.22 16.35
C PRO A 104 1.77 -3.98 17.04
N GLN A 105 2.10 -2.72 17.29
CA GLN A 105 3.18 -2.42 18.22
C GLN A 105 2.60 -2.39 19.64
N ILE A 106 3.09 -3.28 20.49
CA ILE A 106 2.75 -3.26 21.91
C ILE A 106 3.77 -2.39 22.64
N THR A 107 3.31 -1.33 23.29
CA THR A 107 4.16 -0.47 24.12
C THR A 107 4.54 -1.14 25.43
N PRO A 108 5.56 -0.61 26.14
CA PRO A 108 5.92 -1.12 27.47
C PRO A 108 4.78 -1.09 28.50
N ASP A 109 3.80 -0.20 28.34
CA ASP A 109 2.59 -0.13 29.17
C ASP A 109 1.45 -1.06 28.67
N GLY A 110 1.74 -1.95 27.70
CA GLY A 110 0.80 -2.96 27.20
C GLY A 110 -0.26 -2.43 26.24
N ARG A 111 -0.19 -1.16 25.83
CA ARG A 111 -1.12 -0.59 24.86
C ARG A 111 -0.72 -1.00 23.45
N SER A 112 -1.72 -1.33 22.65
CA SER A 112 -1.52 -1.51 21.22
C SER A 112 -1.55 -0.15 20.54
N ILE A 113 -0.47 0.22 19.85
CA ILE A 113 -0.44 1.35 18.93
C ILE A 113 -0.22 0.84 17.52
N TRP A 114 -1.06 1.31 16.61
CA TRP A 114 -0.84 1.19 15.18
C TRP A 114 -0.54 2.58 14.64
N GLN A 115 0.65 2.75 14.05
CA GLN A 115 1.00 3.98 13.36
C GLN A 115 0.46 3.89 11.93
N TYR A 116 -0.66 4.56 11.66
CA TYR A 116 -1.21 4.73 10.30
C TYR A 116 -0.23 5.39 9.32
N THR A 117 0.86 5.97 9.84
CA THR A 117 1.96 6.57 9.07
C THR A 117 3.05 5.56 8.68
N GLY A 118 2.93 4.28 9.05
CA GLY A 118 3.89 3.25 8.67
C GLY A 118 3.84 2.97 7.17
N GLN A 119 4.82 3.48 6.41
CA GLN A 119 4.87 3.37 4.95
C GLN A 119 5.65 2.16 4.43
N ALA A 120 6.16 1.29 5.31
CA ALA A 120 7.07 0.22 4.92
C ALA A 120 6.31 -0.94 4.23
N ARG A 121 5.98 -0.77 2.94
CA ARG A 121 5.36 -1.78 2.08
C ARG A 121 6.38 -2.73 1.45
N TRP A 122 7.39 -3.09 2.24
CA TRP A 122 8.48 -3.96 1.78
C TRP A 122 7.96 -5.35 1.38
N PHE A 123 6.82 -5.79 1.93
CA PHE A 123 6.19 -7.06 1.58
C PHE A 123 5.78 -7.15 0.10
N LEU A 124 5.54 -6.01 -0.58
CA LEU A 124 5.27 -5.96 -2.02
C LEU A 124 6.44 -6.50 -2.84
N TYR A 125 7.65 -6.40 -2.30
CA TYR A 125 8.88 -6.87 -2.93
C TYR A 125 9.25 -8.28 -2.45
N LEU A 126 8.72 -8.72 -1.31
CA LEU A 126 9.07 -10.00 -0.70
C LEU A 126 8.79 -11.18 -1.64
N ASN A 127 7.70 -11.14 -2.42
CA ASN A 127 7.39 -12.22 -3.37
C ASN A 127 8.46 -12.40 -4.45
N HIS A 128 9.16 -11.32 -4.84
CA HIS A 128 10.28 -11.39 -5.78
C HIS A 128 11.51 -12.05 -5.14
N TYR A 129 11.85 -11.64 -3.92
CA TYR A 129 13.07 -12.07 -3.23
C TYR A 129 12.94 -13.45 -2.55
N ALA A 130 11.74 -13.84 -2.14
CA ALA A 130 11.47 -15.11 -1.47
C ALA A 130 11.28 -16.29 -2.46
N TYR A 131 11.33 -16.05 -3.77
CA TYR A 131 11.16 -17.12 -4.77
C TYR A 131 12.13 -18.29 -4.51
N PRO A 132 11.68 -19.55 -4.50
CA PRO A 132 10.39 -20.06 -5.01
C PRO A 132 9.21 -20.03 -4.02
N ALA A 133 9.39 -19.54 -2.79
CA ALA A 133 8.25 -19.35 -1.89
C ALA A 133 7.29 -18.29 -2.46
N ARG A 134 6.00 -18.48 -2.20
CA ARG A 134 4.92 -17.59 -2.67
C ARG A 134 4.39 -16.79 -1.49
N VAL A 135 4.33 -15.48 -1.65
CA VAL A 135 3.86 -14.56 -0.62
C VAL A 135 2.42 -14.16 -0.92
N TYR A 136 1.56 -14.26 0.08
CA TYR A 136 0.15 -13.88 0.07
C TYR A 136 -0.09 -12.81 1.13
N VAL A 137 -1.09 -11.98 0.88
CA VAL A 137 -1.61 -10.99 1.83
C VAL A 137 -3.12 -11.08 1.81
N ARG A 138 -3.78 -10.77 2.94
CA ARG A 138 -5.24 -10.61 2.96
C ARG A 138 -5.61 -9.35 2.17
N GLN A 139 -6.76 -9.36 1.49
CA GLN A 139 -7.27 -8.17 0.77
C GLN A 139 -6.19 -7.47 -0.09
N PRO A 140 -5.56 -8.17 -1.05
CA PRO A 140 -4.42 -7.64 -1.82
C PRO A 140 -4.72 -6.32 -2.52
N GLU A 141 -5.98 -6.07 -2.90
CA GLU A 141 -6.45 -4.80 -3.44
C GLU A 141 -6.22 -3.63 -2.49
N LEU A 142 -6.46 -3.80 -1.18
CA LEU A 142 -6.23 -2.79 -0.15
C LEU A 142 -4.73 -2.66 0.18
N ALA A 143 -4.00 -3.77 0.07
CA ALA A 143 -2.54 -3.78 0.27
C ALA A 143 -1.77 -3.11 -0.90
N SER A 144 -2.40 -3.03 -2.08
CA SER A 144 -1.76 -2.59 -3.32
C SER A 144 -1.79 -1.07 -3.51
N GLY A 145 -0.64 -0.42 -3.29
CA GLY A 145 -0.20 0.72 -4.12
C GLY A 145 -0.79 2.11 -3.85
N THR A 146 -2.10 2.33 -3.85
CA THR A 146 -2.66 3.67 -3.60
C THR A 146 -2.49 4.00 -2.11
N LEU A 147 -1.84 5.11 -1.78
CA LEU A 147 -1.67 5.55 -0.38
C LEU A 147 -3.02 5.69 0.36
N VAL A 148 -4.10 5.83 -0.40
CA VAL A 148 -5.48 5.96 0.07
C VAL A 148 -6.00 4.68 0.75
N ASP A 149 -5.62 3.49 0.26
CA ASP A 149 -6.28 2.25 0.69
C ASP A 149 -5.47 1.43 1.70
N TYR A 150 -4.19 1.76 1.91
CA TYR A 150 -3.37 1.07 2.90
C TYR A 150 -3.80 1.29 4.35
N PRO A 151 -4.23 2.49 4.79
CA PRO A 151 -4.86 2.65 6.09
C PRO A 151 -6.05 1.71 6.28
N ARG A 152 -6.88 1.50 5.24
CA ARG A 152 -8.00 0.55 5.28
C ARG A 152 -7.55 -0.91 5.37
N TRP A 153 -6.40 -1.24 4.76
CA TRP A 153 -5.80 -2.56 4.94
C TRP A 153 -5.30 -2.78 6.37
N LEU A 154 -4.77 -1.73 7.02
CA LEU A 154 -4.40 -1.79 8.44
C LEU A 154 -5.64 -1.89 9.34
N ASP A 155 -6.68 -1.12 9.05
CA ASP A 155 -7.99 -1.20 9.72
C ASP A 155 -8.53 -2.63 9.66
N TYR A 156 -8.49 -3.27 8.49
CA TYR A 156 -8.91 -4.67 8.31
C TYR A 156 -8.21 -5.65 9.25
N HIS A 157 -6.94 -5.40 9.59
CA HIS A 157 -6.15 -6.29 10.45
C HIS A 157 -6.24 -5.96 11.95
N PHE A 158 -6.61 -4.73 12.31
CA PHE A 158 -6.45 -4.21 13.67
C PHE A 158 -7.71 -3.65 14.31
N LEU A 159 -8.66 -3.17 13.52
CA LEU A 159 -9.99 -2.90 14.04
C LEU A 159 -10.67 -4.25 14.17
N GLU A 160 -10.95 -4.64 15.41
CA GLU A 160 -11.92 -5.68 15.70
C GLU A 160 -13.17 -5.33 14.90
N LEU A 161 -13.51 -6.20 13.94
CA LEU A 161 -14.81 -6.15 13.29
C LEU A 161 -15.83 -6.54 14.38
N GLU A 162 -16.13 -5.62 15.30
CA GLU A 162 -17.13 -5.79 16.35
C GLU A 162 -18.50 -5.90 15.66
N GLY A 163 -18.93 -7.13 15.39
CA GLY A 163 -20.19 -7.45 14.74
C GLY A 163 -20.22 -8.85 14.12
N GLU A 164 -21.42 -9.28 13.72
CA GLU A 164 -21.69 -10.58 13.06
C GLU A 164 -20.90 -10.75 11.74
N ASP A 165 -20.48 -9.65 11.12
CA ASP A 165 -19.66 -9.62 9.92
C ASP A 165 -18.17 -9.95 10.17
N GLY A 166 -17.67 -9.72 11.40
CA GLY A 166 -16.27 -9.95 11.75
C GLY A 166 -15.87 -11.41 11.83
N GLU A 167 -16.66 -12.20 12.55
CA GLU A 167 -16.47 -13.65 12.64
C GLU A 167 -16.60 -14.33 11.27
N SER A 168 -17.56 -13.87 10.46
CA SER A 168 -17.75 -14.33 9.08
C SER A 168 -16.54 -14.03 8.19
N LEU A 169 -15.94 -12.85 8.31
CA LEU A 169 -14.73 -12.47 7.57
C LEU A 169 -13.51 -13.28 8.02
N VAL A 170 -13.30 -13.44 9.33
CA VAL A 170 -12.23 -14.29 9.86
C VAL A 170 -12.39 -15.73 9.37
N ALA A 171 -13.59 -16.30 9.42
CA ALA A 171 -13.85 -17.65 8.94
C ALA A 171 -13.62 -17.80 7.43
N ARG A 172 -14.01 -16.81 6.62
CA ARG A 172 -13.74 -16.80 5.17
C ARG A 172 -12.25 -16.76 4.87
N ASP A 173 -11.51 -15.93 5.60
CA ASP A 173 -10.07 -15.85 5.40
C ASP A 173 -9.37 -17.14 5.83
N GLU A 174 -9.72 -17.72 6.97
CA GLU A 174 -9.16 -19.02 7.39
C GLU A 174 -9.47 -20.11 6.37
N ALA A 175 -10.70 -20.15 5.83
CA ALA A 175 -11.05 -21.07 4.74
C ALA A 175 -10.22 -20.83 3.46
N ALA A 176 -9.90 -19.56 3.14
CA ALA A 176 -9.03 -19.24 2.02
C ALA A 176 -7.57 -19.65 2.27
N ILE A 177 -7.06 -19.45 3.49
CA ILE A 177 -5.73 -19.89 3.93
C ILE A 177 -5.62 -21.41 3.82
N ASP A 178 -6.65 -22.13 4.28
CA ASP A 178 -6.76 -23.59 4.16
C ASP A 178 -6.80 -24.05 2.70
N ALA A 179 -7.69 -23.47 1.90
CA ALA A 179 -7.85 -23.84 0.48
C ALA A 179 -6.57 -23.57 -0.33
N LEU A 180 -5.85 -22.49 0.00
CA LEU A 180 -4.57 -22.18 -0.62
C LEU A 180 -3.42 -23.01 -0.06
N GLY A 181 -3.59 -23.75 1.03
CA GLY A 181 -2.53 -24.52 1.67
C GLY A 181 -1.39 -23.62 2.15
N ILE A 182 -1.72 -22.51 2.79
CA ILE A 182 -0.74 -21.61 3.38
C ILE A 182 -0.25 -22.22 4.71
N GLU A 183 1.05 -22.49 4.77
CA GLU A 183 1.68 -23.19 5.89
C GLU A 183 2.50 -22.27 6.78
N TYR A 184 2.83 -21.07 6.31
CA TYR A 184 3.71 -20.14 7.02
C TYR A 184 3.04 -18.79 7.17
N ARG A 185 3.27 -18.14 8.30
CA ARG A 185 2.77 -16.80 8.60
C ARG A 185 3.90 -15.92 9.08
N LEU A 186 4.04 -14.78 8.43
CA LEU A 186 5.07 -13.79 8.67
C LEU A 186 4.42 -12.49 9.12
N ARG A 187 4.70 -12.08 10.35
CA ARG A 187 4.10 -10.89 10.96
C ARG A 187 5.15 -9.81 11.17
N TYR A 188 4.83 -8.57 10.83
CA TYR A 188 5.79 -7.47 10.91
C TYR A 188 5.21 -6.21 11.54
N PRO A 189 6.00 -5.43 12.30
CA PRO A 189 5.50 -4.20 12.89
C PRO A 189 5.22 -3.17 11.80
N VAL A 190 4.08 -2.49 11.90
CA VAL A 190 3.77 -1.38 11.00
C VAL A 190 4.57 -0.17 11.45
N THR A 191 5.73 0.00 10.82
CA THR A 191 6.65 1.12 11.00
C THR A 191 6.91 1.81 9.67
N LYS A 192 7.49 3.02 9.70
CA LYS A 192 8.03 3.66 8.49
C LYS A 192 9.21 2.86 7.89
N ARG A 193 9.89 2.07 8.72
CA ARG A 193 11.14 1.39 8.37
C ARG A 193 11.00 -0.12 8.44
N PHE A 194 11.90 -0.83 7.77
CA PHE A 194 12.02 -2.28 7.89
C PHE A 194 12.80 -2.63 9.16
N LEU A 195 12.17 -3.34 10.10
CA LEU A 195 12.77 -3.77 11.36
C LEU A 195 12.84 -5.31 11.39
N ILE A 196 13.92 -5.86 10.83
CA ILE A 196 14.10 -7.31 10.68
C ILE A 196 13.95 -8.07 12.00
N ASP A 197 14.54 -7.56 13.08
CA ASP A 197 14.57 -8.24 14.38
C ASP A 197 13.22 -8.20 15.10
N ARG A 198 12.22 -7.55 14.50
CA ARG A 198 10.83 -7.53 14.97
C ARG A 198 9.90 -8.30 14.05
N VAL A 199 10.42 -9.04 13.07
CA VAL A 199 9.60 -9.93 12.24
C VAL A 199 9.40 -11.26 12.96
N ASP A 200 8.15 -11.69 13.09
CA ASP A 200 7.80 -12.99 13.65
C ASP A 200 7.50 -13.96 12.50
N LEU A 201 8.03 -15.18 12.57
CA LEU A 201 7.70 -16.25 11.65
C LEU A 201 7.04 -17.39 12.44
N ALA A 202 5.95 -17.91 11.91
CA ALA A 202 5.25 -19.06 12.46
C ALA A 202 4.95 -20.08 11.36
N GLN A 203 4.92 -21.35 11.74
CA GLN A 203 4.47 -22.45 10.90
C GLN A 203 3.13 -22.96 11.41
N ARG A 204 2.27 -23.38 10.49
CA ARG A 204 1.00 -24.01 10.83
C ARG A 204 1.21 -25.49 11.13
N VAL A 205 0.85 -25.91 12.33
CA VAL A 205 0.95 -27.29 12.82
C VAL A 205 -0.38 -27.62 13.50
N ASP A 206 -1.08 -28.64 13.00
CA ASP A 206 -2.39 -29.07 13.54
C ASP A 206 -3.43 -27.94 13.67
N GLY A 207 -3.41 -27.00 12.72
CA GLY A 207 -4.30 -25.84 12.69
C GLY A 207 -3.84 -24.65 13.53
N GLU A 208 -2.84 -24.83 14.38
CA GLU A 208 -2.27 -23.76 15.21
C GLU A 208 -1.02 -23.15 14.59
N TRP A 209 -0.77 -21.87 14.90
CA TRP A 209 0.41 -21.15 14.44
C TRP A 209 1.53 -21.23 15.48
N VAL A 210 2.50 -22.09 15.25
CA VAL A 210 3.64 -22.31 16.13
C VAL A 210 4.81 -21.41 15.72
N PRO A 211 5.34 -20.55 16.61
CA PRO A 211 6.50 -19.72 16.30
C PRO A 211 7.72 -20.56 15.91
N ILE A 212 8.44 -20.13 14.88
CA ILE A 212 9.69 -20.74 14.44
C ILE A 212 10.79 -19.68 14.29
N GLU A 213 12.03 -20.07 14.55
CA GLU A 213 13.16 -19.17 14.39
C GLU A 213 13.62 -19.10 12.93
N LEU A 214 13.92 -17.89 12.47
CA LEU A 214 14.62 -17.68 11.21
C LEU A 214 16.05 -18.20 11.30
N ALA A 215 16.54 -18.80 10.22
CA ALA A 215 17.87 -19.36 10.13
C ALA A 215 18.92 -18.33 10.56
N PRO A 216 20.02 -18.73 11.21
CA PRO A 216 21.05 -17.81 11.67
C PRO A 216 21.69 -17.08 10.49
N ARG A 217 22.19 -15.86 10.72
CA ARG A 217 22.94 -15.08 9.71
C ARG A 217 24.16 -15.89 9.23
N ILE A 218 24.49 -15.85 7.93
CA ILE A 218 25.73 -16.45 7.42
C ILE A 218 26.83 -15.38 7.48
N GLY A 219 27.93 -15.70 8.15
CA GLY A 219 29.09 -14.81 8.29
C GLY A 219 29.03 -13.89 9.52
N SER A 220 30.09 -13.11 9.72
CA SER A 220 30.05 -11.95 10.59
C SER A 220 29.07 -10.96 9.96
N GLY A 221 27.82 -10.97 10.45
CA GLY A 221 26.83 -9.97 10.09
C GLY A 221 27.36 -8.56 10.36
N PRO A 222 26.58 -7.52 9.99
CA PRO A 222 26.96 -6.16 10.32
C PRO A 222 27.30 -6.10 11.81
N THR A 223 28.49 -5.60 12.11
CA THR A 223 28.94 -5.34 13.47
C THR A 223 27.89 -4.48 14.16
N GLN A 224 27.80 -4.57 15.49
CA GLN A 224 26.93 -3.67 16.25
C GLN A 224 27.17 -2.20 15.86
N ALA A 225 28.43 -1.84 15.56
CA ALA A 225 28.81 -0.52 15.06
C ALA A 225 28.19 -0.16 13.69
N GLU A 226 28.05 -1.11 12.76
CA GLU A 226 27.37 -0.87 11.47
C GLU A 226 25.86 -0.72 11.66
N LEU A 227 25.27 -1.50 12.57
CA LEU A 227 23.85 -1.34 12.94
C LEU A 227 23.60 -0.02 13.65
N ASP A 228 24.50 0.39 14.54
CA ASP A 228 24.43 1.65 15.27
C ASP A 228 24.66 2.85 14.33
N ALA A 229 25.58 2.73 13.37
CA ALA A 229 25.81 3.75 12.35
C ALA A 229 24.63 3.88 11.39
N GLU A 230 24.00 2.76 10.99
CA GLU A 230 22.77 2.80 10.21
C GLU A 230 21.64 3.44 11.03
N ALA A 231 21.44 3.01 12.29
CA ALA A 231 20.44 3.61 13.18
C ALA A 231 20.66 5.11 13.43
N ALA A 232 21.91 5.55 13.57
CA ALA A 232 22.27 6.95 13.76
C ALA A 232 22.07 7.80 12.49
N ALA A 233 22.45 7.29 11.32
CA ALA A 233 22.17 7.93 10.04
C ALA A 233 20.65 8.08 9.83
N GLU A 234 19.89 7.06 10.20
CA GLU A 234 18.44 7.13 10.12
C GLU A 234 17.81 8.06 11.17
N ALA A 235 18.37 8.17 12.39
CA ALA A 235 17.86 9.11 13.40
C ALA A 235 17.99 10.57 12.93
N LEU A 236 19.09 10.90 12.24
CA LEU A 236 19.31 12.22 11.64
C LEU A 236 18.32 12.54 10.51
N GLU A 237 17.86 11.54 9.76
CA GLU A 237 16.82 11.72 8.71
C GLU A 237 15.43 12.00 9.30
N ASP A 238 15.08 11.39 10.44
CA ASP A 238 13.80 11.63 11.11
C ASP A 238 13.70 13.03 11.73
N GLU A 239 14.81 13.61 12.18
CA GLU A 239 14.86 14.99 12.69
C GLU A 239 14.85 16.05 11.56
N GLY A 240 15.34 15.71 10.37
CA GLY A 240 15.42 16.62 9.23
C GLY A 240 14.18 16.67 8.32
N GLY A 241 13.29 15.69 8.39
CA GLY A 241 12.12 15.55 7.50
C GLY A 241 10.83 16.27 7.96
N GLY A 242 10.90 17.06 9.03
CA GLY A 242 9.76 17.74 9.66
C GLY A 242 9.62 19.23 9.32
N ALA A 243 9.95 19.65 8.10
CA ALA A 243 9.77 21.01 7.60
C ALA A 243 8.86 21.05 6.37
#